data_AF-A0A7W9AVN8-F1
#
_entry.id   AF-A0A7W9AVN8-F1
#
_cell.length_a   1.000
_cell.length_b   1.000
_cell.length_c   1.000
_cell.angle_alpha   90.00
_cell.angle_beta   90.00
_cell.angle_gamma   90.00
#
_symmetry.space_group_name_H-M   'P 1'
#
loop_
_entity.id
_entity.type
_entity.pdbx_description
1 polymer ?
#
loop_
_entity_poly.entity_id
_entity_poly.type
_entity_poly.pdbx_seq_one_letter_code
_entity_poly.pdbx_strand_id
1 'polypeptide(L)'
;MADEPYYHEGMQCYVNSIHYDFHTKTGTVFMEEDACTDMSGCIAFFERIDPQALLIRTVAGEEDDTVYRRGPRRWSAFAPGVL
;
A
#
# COMPACT_ATOMS: atom_id res chain seq x y z
N MET A 1 17.19 -14.84 -9.29
CA MET A 1 17.61 -13.43 -9.28
C MET A 1 16.39 -12.68 -8.80
N ALA A 2 16.47 -12.01 -7.65
CA ALA A 2 15.39 -11.11 -7.26
C ALA A 2 15.39 -9.96 -8.29
N ASP A 3 14.23 -9.62 -8.84
CA ASP A 3 14.11 -8.46 -9.71
C ASP A 3 14.55 -7.21 -8.93
N GLU A 4 15.24 -6.29 -9.61
CA GLU A 4 15.67 -5.03 -8.98
C GLU A 4 14.44 -4.23 -8.52
N PRO A 5 14.52 -3.54 -7.36
CA PRO A 5 13.42 -2.75 -6.83
C PRO A 5 13.00 -1.65 -7.83
N TYR A 6 11.70 -1.55 -8.10
CA TYR A 6 11.16 -0.59 -9.06
C TYR A 6 10.73 0.70 -8.37
N TYR A 7 11.25 1.85 -8.83
CA TYR A 7 10.77 3.14 -8.35
C TYR A 7 9.39 3.46 -8.93
N HIS A 8 8.36 3.48 -8.09
CA HIS A 8 6.98 3.71 -8.52
C HIS A 8 6.62 5.20 -8.38
N GLU A 9 6.61 5.93 -9.50
CA GLU A 9 6.37 7.39 -9.52
C GLU A 9 5.11 7.82 -8.78
N GLY A 10 4.01 7.06 -8.88
CA GLY A 10 2.79 7.40 -8.15
C GLY A 10 2.97 7.31 -6.64
N MET A 11 3.69 6.31 -6.14
CA MET A 11 3.86 6.03 -4.71
C MET A 11 5.09 6.75 -4.14
N GLN A 12 5.94 7.33 -4.99
CA GLN A 12 7.15 8.07 -4.62
C GLN A 12 8.16 7.24 -3.80
N CYS A 13 8.18 5.92 -4.00
CA CYS A 13 9.07 5.00 -3.29
C CYS A 13 9.52 3.84 -4.19
N TYR A 14 10.56 3.13 -3.75
CA TYR A 14 10.94 1.84 -4.31
C TYR A 14 9.99 0.76 -3.81
N VAL A 15 9.33 0.08 -4.75
CA VAL A 15 8.38 -0.99 -4.49
C VAL A 15 9.01 -2.32 -4.90
N ASN A 16 9.09 -3.24 -3.95
CA ASN A 16 9.59 -4.59 -4.16
C ASN A 16 8.52 -5.49 -4.76
N SER A 17 7.30 -5.42 -4.22
CA SER A 17 6.16 -6.18 -4.75
C SER A 17 4.83 -5.59 -4.30
N ILE A 18 3.77 -5.93 -5.04
CA ILE A 18 2.39 -5.56 -4.71
C ILE A 18 1.52 -6.79 -4.76
N HIS A 19 0.77 -7.02 -3.69
CA HIS A 19 -0.20 -8.11 -3.60
C HIS A 19 -1.59 -7.50 -3.47
N TYR A 20 -2.58 -8.09 -4.14
CA TYR A 20 -3.99 -7.71 -3.98
C TYR A 20 -4.88 -8.94 -3.91
N ASP A 21 -5.70 -9.01 -2.87
CA ASP A 21 -6.75 -10.02 -2.71
C ASP A 21 -8.10 -9.41 -3.09
N PHE A 22 -8.67 -9.87 -4.21
CA PHE A 22 -9.97 -9.41 -4.71
C PHE A 22 -11.17 -9.89 -3.87
N HIS A 23 -11.02 -10.97 -3.10
CA HIS A 23 -12.08 -11.47 -2.23
C HIS A 23 -12.24 -10.56 -1.01
N THR A 24 -11.13 -10.25 -0.35
CA THR A 24 -11.12 -9.37 0.84
C THR A 24 -10.97 -7.89 0.50
N LYS A 25 -10.75 -7.57 -0.79
CA LYS A 25 -10.53 -6.21 -1.30
C LYS A 25 -9.38 -5.49 -0.58
N THR A 26 -8.31 -6.25 -0.33
CA THR A 26 -7.17 -5.81 0.47
C THR A 26 -5.90 -5.83 -0.37
N GLY A 27 -5.19 -4.70 -0.37
CA GLY A 27 -3.88 -4.55 -0.97
C GLY A 27 -2.76 -4.56 0.07
N THR A 28 -1.59 -5.05 -0.35
CA THR A 28 -0.34 -4.89 0.39
C THR A 28 0.75 -4.40 -0.55
N VAL A 29 1.46 -3.35 -0.15
CA VAL A 29 2.67 -2.84 -0.82
C VAL A 29 3.87 -3.21 0.04
N PHE A 30 4.82 -3.92 -0.55
CA PHE A 30 6.12 -4.19 0.05
C PHE A 30 7.14 -3.23 -0.54
N MET A 31 7.76 -2.42 0.32
CA MET A 31 8.72 -1.39 -0.03
C MET A 31 10.11 -1.75 0.49
N GLU A 32 11.13 -1.03 0.04
CA GLU A 32 12.44 -1.09 0.69
C GLU A 32 12.38 -0.66 2.17
N GLU A 33 13.41 -1.06 2.92
CA GLU A 33 13.64 -0.61 4.29
C GLU A 33 13.76 0.92 4.34
N ASP A 34 13.28 1.54 5.42
CA ASP A 34 13.24 3.00 5.62
C ASP A 34 12.48 3.81 4.54
N ALA A 35 11.75 3.17 3.64
CA ALA A 35 10.95 3.83 2.62
C ALA A 35 9.60 4.33 3.17
N CYS A 36 9.14 5.47 2.65
CA CYS A 36 7.79 5.98 2.90
C CYS A 36 7.01 6.07 1.58
N THR A 37 5.79 5.52 1.56
CA THR A 37 4.84 5.76 0.45
C THR A 37 4.19 7.13 0.52
N ASP A 38 3.95 7.75 -0.63
CA ASP A 38 2.90 8.76 -0.78
C ASP A 38 1.52 8.11 -0.62
N MET A 39 0.75 8.61 0.35
CA MET A 39 -0.60 8.12 0.67
C MET A 39 -1.54 8.21 -0.54
N SER A 40 -1.57 9.36 -1.23
CA SER A 40 -2.56 9.61 -2.29
C SER A 40 -2.29 8.72 -3.51
N GLY A 41 -1.02 8.59 -3.86
CA GLY A 41 -0.55 7.75 -4.94
C GLY A 41 -0.76 6.26 -4.69
N CYS A 42 -0.51 5.80 -3.46
CA CYS A 42 -0.77 4.43 -3.05
C CYS A 42 -2.27 4.10 -3.15
N ILE A 43 -3.14 4.96 -2.62
CA ILE A 43 -4.61 4.80 -2.73
C ILE A 43 -5.05 4.80 -4.19
N ALA A 44 -4.62 5.78 -4.98
CA ALA A 44 -5.00 5.91 -6.38
C ALA A 44 -4.52 4.72 -7.24
N PHE A 45 -3.44 4.05 -6.85
CA PHE A 45 -3.00 2.83 -7.49
C PHE A 45 -3.99 1.68 -7.26
N PHE A 46 -4.36 1.40 -6.00
CA PHE A 46 -5.30 0.30 -5.72
C PHE A 46 -6.73 0.59 -6.18
N GLU A 47 -7.18 1.85 -6.14
CA GLU A 47 -8.48 2.22 -6.70
C GLU A 47 -8.54 2.02 -8.23
N ARG A 48 -7.40 2.08 -8.93
CA ARG A 48 -7.32 1.73 -10.36
C ARG A 48 -7.37 0.22 -10.61
N ILE A 49 -6.90 -0.60 -9.68
CA ILE A 49 -7.03 -2.06 -9.74
C ILE A 49 -8.47 -2.49 -9.43
N ASP A 50 -9.04 -1.98 -8.34
CA ASP A 50 -10.40 -2.24 -7.91
C ASP A 50 -10.99 -0.97 -7.27
N PRO A 51 -11.97 -0.32 -7.91
CA PRO A 51 -12.64 0.85 -7.36
C PRO A 51 -13.36 0.61 -6.03
N GLN A 52 -13.46 -0.65 -5.58
CA GLN A 52 -14.04 -1.05 -4.31
C GLN A 52 -13.00 -1.49 -3.26
N ALA A 53 -11.70 -1.32 -3.50
CA ALA A 53 -10.66 -1.58 -2.50
C ALA A 53 -11.03 -1.01 -1.12
N LEU A 54 -10.83 -1.79 -0.07
CA LEU A 54 -11.28 -1.48 1.30
C LEU A 54 -10.12 -1.23 2.26
N LEU A 55 -9.00 -1.91 2.07
CA LEU A 55 -7.84 -1.85 2.95
C LEU A 55 -6.55 -1.89 2.11
N ILE A 56 -5.56 -1.10 2.49
CA ILE A 56 -4.21 -1.14 1.93
C ILE A 56 -3.23 -1.16 3.09
N ARG A 57 -2.29 -2.10 3.10
CA ARG A 57 -1.21 -2.18 4.09
C ARG A 57 0.11 -1.86 3.39
N THR A 58 0.94 -1.06 4.02
CA THR A 58 2.31 -0.80 3.57
C THR A 58 3.27 -1.48 4.54
N VAL A 59 4.31 -2.10 3.99
CA VAL A 59 5.35 -2.81 4.74
C VAL A 59 6.69 -2.30 4.21
N ALA A 60 7.53 -1.72 5.08
CA ALA A 60 8.87 -1.23 4.76
C ALA A 60 9.89 -2.26 5.25
N GLY A 61 10.59 -2.93 4.33
CA GLY A 61 11.42 -4.08 4.69
C GLY A 61 10.59 -5.20 5.34
N GLU A 62 10.82 -5.46 6.62
CA GLU A 62 10.06 -6.45 7.42
C GLU A 62 9.05 -5.81 8.40
N GLU A 63 8.94 -4.48 8.42
CA GLU A 63 8.11 -3.75 9.38
C GLU A 63 6.79 -3.29 8.74
N ASP A 64 5.67 -3.57 9.42
CA ASP A 64 4.41 -2.90 9.08
C ASP A 64 4.61 -1.39 9.24
N ASP A 65 4.24 -0.61 8.22
CA ASP A 65 4.44 0.85 8.21
C ASP A 65 3.11 1.59 8.44
N THR A 66 2.17 1.48 7.50
CA THR A 66 0.90 2.22 7.54
C THR A 66 -0.24 1.35 7.04
N VAL A 67 -1.43 1.51 7.64
CA VAL A 67 -2.66 0.93 7.11
C VAL A 67 -3.61 2.03 6.66
N TYR A 68 -3.96 2.03 5.38
CA TYR A 68 -5.03 2.86 4.85
C TYR A 68 -6.33 2.05 4.82
N ARG A 69 -7.37 2.57 5.45
CA ARG A 69 -8.70 1.95 5.45
C ARG A 69 -9.73 2.87 4.85
N ARG A 70 -10.55 2.33 3.95
CA ARG A 70 -11.64 3.06 3.33
C ARG A 70 -12.84 3.10 4.27
N GLY A 71 -13.30 4.32 4.56
CA GLY A 71 -14.60 4.58 5.17
C GLY A 71 -15.65 5.01 4.14
N PRO A 72 -16.87 5.37 4.57
CA PRO A 72 -17.98 5.70 3.67
C PRO A 72 -17.72 6.86 2.69
N ARG A 73 -16.78 7.77 3.00
CA ARG A 73 -16.50 8.97 2.19
C ARG A 73 -15.02 9.33 2.05
N ARG A 74 -14.14 8.66 2.77
CA ARG A 74 -12.71 9.00 2.80
C ARG A 74 -11.88 7.80 3.20
N TRP A 75 -10.61 7.85 2.83
CA TRP A 75 -9.58 7.00 3.39
C TRP A 75 -9.04 7.61 4.69
N SER A 76 -8.66 6.74 5.63
CA SER A 76 -7.98 7.11 6.88
C SER A 76 -6.70 6.29 6.99
N ALA A 77 -5.63 6.91 7.47
CA ALA A 77 -4.37 6.25 7.78
C ALA A 77 -4.30 5.87 9.26
N PHE A 78 -3.72 4.71 9.56
CA PHE A 78 -3.51 4.18 10.90
C PHE A 78 -2.09 3.67 11.02
N ALA A 79 -1.48 3.89 12.20
CA ALA A 79 -0.25 3.21 12.55
C ALA A 79 -0.48 1.69 12.70
N PRO A 80 0.57 0.87 12.56
CA PRO A 80 0.49 -0.57 12.75
C PRO A 80 -0.05 -0.92 14.14
N GLY A 81 -0.89 -1.95 14.23
CA GLY A 81 -1.44 -2.43 15.51
C GLY A 81 -2.55 -1.61 16.14
N VAL A 82 -3.05 -0.55 15.50
CA VAL A 82 -4.12 0.34 16.02
C VAL A 82 -5.52 -0.02 15.49
N LEU A 83 -5.71 -1.23 14.94
CA LEU A 83 -6.96 -1.66 14.28
C LEU A 83 -7.83 -2.59 15.11
#